data_AF-A0A349NIV3-F1
#
_entry.id   AF-A0A349NIV3-F1
#
_cell.length_a   1.000
_cell.length_b   1.000
_cell.length_c   1.000
_cell.angle_alpha   90.00
_cell.angle_beta   90.00
_cell.angle_gamma   90.00
#
_symmetry.space_group_name_H-M   'P 1'
#
loop_
_entity.id
_entity.type
_entity.pdbx_description
1 polymer ?
#
loop_
_entity_poly.entity_id
_entity_poly.type
_entity_poly.pdbx_seq_one_letter_code
_entity_poly.pdbx_strand_id
1 'polypeptide(L)'
;MQKLNRIQPSPSISTDMKVLMNHIYEYTKGVRRMVLFTFNKKYEQFAVTRLQHLNIKYLIQPAGNESINLFFGREVCLDTIRLMINRPLNELSPEEDFILGTMLGYDICRQCERYCDRKKRNNKEIRSYIVTS
;
A
#
# COMPACT_ATOMS: atom_id res chain seq x y z
N MET A 1 -4.29 38.87 -37.38
CA MET A 1 -5.08 37.71 -36.90
C MET A 1 -4.12 36.59 -36.50
N GLN A 2 -3.69 36.57 -35.24
CA GLN A 2 -2.87 35.48 -34.68
C GLN A 2 -3.81 34.51 -33.95
N LYS A 3 -3.90 33.27 -34.42
CA LYS A 3 -4.44 32.15 -33.64
C LYS A 3 -3.34 31.71 -32.68
N LEU A 4 -3.53 31.90 -31.37
CA LEU A 4 -2.65 31.32 -30.36
C LEU A 4 -3.46 30.46 -29.39
N ASN A 5 -3.30 29.15 -29.57
CA ASN A 5 -3.34 28.08 -28.59
C ASN A 5 -4.55 28.03 -27.66
N ARG A 6 -5.58 27.34 -28.17
CA ARG A 6 -6.51 26.54 -27.40
C ARG A 6 -5.68 25.69 -26.41
N ILE A 7 -5.80 25.98 -25.12
CA ILE A 7 -5.21 25.17 -24.04
C ILE A 7 -5.64 23.73 -24.28
N GLN A 8 -4.65 22.87 -24.57
CA GLN A 8 -4.85 21.43 -24.69
C GLN A 8 -5.43 20.94 -23.35
N PRO A 9 -6.54 20.20 -23.32
CA PRO A 9 -7.01 19.59 -22.09
C PRO A 9 -5.90 18.67 -21.58
N SER A 10 -5.47 18.90 -20.34
CA SER A 10 -4.53 18.04 -19.63
C SER A 10 -4.91 16.57 -19.85
N PRO A 11 -3.97 15.66 -20.14
CA PRO A 11 -4.28 14.26 -20.36
C PRO A 11 -5.10 13.77 -19.17
N SER A 12 -6.29 13.21 -19.45
CA SER A 12 -7.21 12.76 -18.43
C SER A 12 -6.45 11.92 -17.41
N ILE A 13 -6.33 12.42 -16.18
CA ILE A 13 -5.65 11.73 -15.08
C ILE A 13 -6.16 10.29 -15.05
N SER A 14 -5.25 9.32 -15.18
CA SER A 14 -5.58 7.89 -15.17
C SER A 14 -6.40 7.53 -13.93
N THR A 15 -7.29 6.54 -14.03
CA THR A 15 -8.11 6.07 -12.91
C THR A 15 -7.27 5.81 -11.66
N ASP A 16 -6.10 5.18 -11.80
CA ASP A 16 -5.18 4.92 -10.68
C ASP A 16 -4.75 6.20 -9.96
N MET A 17 -4.52 7.27 -10.71
CA MET A 17 -4.09 8.55 -10.15
C MET A 17 -5.24 9.30 -9.48
N LYS A 18 -6.48 9.11 -9.95
CA LYS A 18 -7.67 9.59 -9.22
C LYS A 18 -7.82 8.86 -7.88
N VAL A 19 -7.60 7.56 -7.86
CA VAL A 19 -7.61 6.75 -6.62
C VAL A 19 -6.50 7.21 -5.67
N LEU A 20 -5.29 7.46 -6.17
CA LEU A 20 -4.20 8.04 -5.37
C LEU A 20 -4.61 9.39 -4.75
N MET A 21 -5.23 10.29 -5.53
CA MET A 21 -5.69 11.58 -4.99
C MET A 21 -6.72 11.40 -3.87
N ASN A 22 -7.63 10.43 -4.02
CA ASN A 22 -8.59 10.10 -2.97
C ASN A 22 -7.90 9.59 -1.71
N HIS A 23 -6.91 8.70 -1.83
CA HIS A 23 -6.15 8.23 -0.66
C HIS A 23 -5.38 9.34 0.04
N ILE A 24 -4.78 10.26 -0.71
CA ILE A 24 -4.13 11.45 -0.14
C ILE A 24 -5.16 12.29 0.61
N TYR A 25 -6.34 12.50 0.02
CA TYR A 25 -7.43 13.23 0.67
C TYR A 25 -7.86 12.56 2.00
N GLU A 26 -8.12 11.26 2.00
CA GLU A 26 -8.46 10.50 3.22
C GLU A 26 -7.40 10.62 4.30
N TYR A 27 -6.12 10.52 3.93
CA TYR A 27 -5.01 10.71 4.87
C TYR A 27 -4.99 12.13 5.45
N THR A 28 -5.10 13.16 4.61
CA THR A 28 -5.09 14.56 5.06
C THR A 28 -6.28 14.91 5.95
N LYS A 29 -7.42 14.22 5.78
CA LYS A 29 -8.60 14.34 6.66
C LYS A 29 -8.49 13.52 7.94
N GLY A 30 -7.43 12.73 8.09
CA GLY A 30 -7.21 11.88 9.27
C GLY A 30 -8.05 10.62 9.32
N VAL A 31 -8.66 10.21 8.19
CA VAL A 31 -9.46 8.97 8.10
C VAL A 31 -8.56 7.75 8.30
N ARG A 32 -7.33 7.79 7.77
CA ARG A 32 -6.33 6.72 7.93
C ARG A 32 -5.00 7.31 8.39
N ARG A 33 -4.26 6.55 9.20
CA ARG A 33 -2.93 6.97 9.69
C ARG A 33 -1.81 6.64 8.71
N MET A 34 -2.04 5.66 7.85
CA MET A 34 -1.13 5.21 6.80
C MET A 34 -1.95 4.61 5.65
N VAL A 35 -1.42 4.72 4.44
CA VAL A 35 -1.98 4.13 3.22
C VAL A 35 -0.90 3.27 2.56
N LEU A 36 -1.32 2.13 2.02
CA LEU A 36 -0.60 1.35 1.03
C LEU A 36 -1.38 1.45 -0.28
N PHE A 37 -0.73 1.87 -1.36
CA PHE A 37 -1.32 1.89 -2.70
C PHE A 37 -0.35 1.25 -3.69
N THR A 38 -0.82 0.21 -4.39
CA THR A 38 -0.04 -0.50 -5.41
C THR A 38 -0.46 -0.03 -6.80
N PHE A 39 0.49 0.41 -7.60
CA PHE A 39 0.21 0.90 -8.96
C PHE A 39 1.43 0.75 -9.88
N ASN A 40 1.25 1.01 -11.17
CA ASN A 40 2.33 0.86 -12.16
C ASN A 40 3.42 1.93 -11.96
N LYS A 41 4.69 1.50 -11.97
CA LYS A 41 5.90 2.32 -11.76
C LYS A 41 5.97 3.55 -12.67
N LYS A 42 5.35 3.52 -13.86
CA LYS A 42 5.30 4.69 -14.76
C LYS A 42 4.69 5.95 -14.12
N TYR A 43 3.87 5.78 -13.07
CA TYR A 43 3.27 6.90 -12.35
C TYR A 43 4.03 7.30 -11.07
N GLU A 44 5.15 6.64 -10.74
CA GLU A 44 5.93 6.87 -9.51
C GLU A 44 6.29 8.34 -9.33
N GLN A 45 6.86 8.94 -10.37
CA GLN A 45 7.31 10.33 -10.32
C GLN A 45 6.17 11.30 -10.01
N PHE A 46 4.99 11.08 -10.60
CA PHE A 46 3.80 11.89 -10.33
C PHE A 46 3.36 11.77 -8.87
N ALA A 47 3.28 10.54 -8.36
CA ALA A 47 2.87 10.26 -7.00
C ALA A 47 3.83 10.89 -5.97
N VAL A 48 5.14 10.69 -6.17
CA VAL A 48 6.20 11.24 -5.31
C VAL A 48 6.17 12.77 -5.30
N THR A 49 6.12 13.40 -6.48
CA THR A 49 6.06 14.86 -6.59
C THR A 49 4.87 15.42 -5.81
N ARG A 50 3.71 14.74 -5.89
CA ARG A 50 2.52 15.17 -5.15
C ARG A 50 2.69 15.05 -3.64
N LEU A 51 3.22 13.93 -3.15
CA LEU A 51 3.45 13.71 -1.72
C LEU A 51 4.48 14.69 -1.16
N GLN A 52 5.57 14.96 -1.89
CA GLN A 52 6.59 15.93 -1.52
C GLN A 52 6.02 17.35 -1.41
N HIS A 53 5.21 17.81 -2.37
CA HIS A 53 4.54 19.11 -2.30
C HIS A 53 3.61 19.25 -1.10
N LEU A 54 3.02 18.15 -0.64
CA LEU A 54 2.15 18.12 0.53
C LEU A 54 2.91 17.85 1.84
N ASN A 55 4.24 17.72 1.77
CA ASN A 55 5.11 17.34 2.89
C ASN A 55 4.65 16.03 3.59
N ILE A 56 4.16 15.07 2.80
CA ILE A 56 3.73 13.75 3.29
C ILE A 56 4.91 12.78 3.15
N LYS A 57 5.30 12.18 4.27
CA LYS A 57 6.35 11.14 4.29
C LYS A 57 5.87 9.88 3.57
N TYR A 58 6.80 9.19 2.91
CA TYR A 58 6.50 8.00 2.13
C TYR A 58 7.65 7.00 2.09
N LEU A 59 7.34 5.77 1.68
CA LEU A 59 8.25 4.68 1.38
C LEU A 59 7.79 3.99 0.08
N ILE A 60 8.73 3.61 -0.77
CA ILE A 60 8.46 2.88 -2.01
C ILE A 60 9.13 1.52 -1.92
N GLN A 61 8.40 0.48 -2.31
CA GLN A 61 8.91 -0.88 -2.41
C GLN A 61 8.50 -1.47 -3.77
N PRO A 62 9.39 -2.17 -4.50
CA PRO A 62 8.99 -2.93 -5.68
C PRO A 62 7.95 -4.00 -5.32
N ALA A 63 6.90 -4.14 -6.15
CA ALA A 63 5.82 -5.12 -5.97
C ALA A 63 5.72 -6.12 -7.14
N GLY A 64 6.65 -6.04 -8.09
CA GLY A 64 6.70 -6.80 -9.33
C GLY A 64 7.59 -6.08 -10.34
N ASN A 65 7.55 -6.52 -11.61
CA ASN A 65 8.40 -5.95 -12.66
C ASN A 65 8.02 -4.50 -13.00
N GLU A 66 6.72 -4.20 -13.07
CA GLU A 66 6.21 -2.88 -13.42
C GLU A 66 5.34 -2.24 -12.33
N SER A 67 5.21 -2.86 -11.17
CA SER A 67 4.39 -2.39 -10.07
C SER A 67 5.22 -2.00 -8.86
N ILE A 68 4.77 -0.97 -8.16
CA ILE A 68 5.35 -0.52 -6.89
C ILE A 68 4.27 -0.44 -5.82
N ASN A 69 4.67 -0.73 -4.59
CA ASN A 69 3.93 -0.42 -3.37
C ASN A 69 4.39 0.95 -2.87
N LEU A 70 3.48 1.91 -2.83
CA LEU A 70 3.70 3.21 -2.21
C LEU A 70 3.02 3.24 -0.86
N PHE A 71 3.83 3.34 0.19
CA PHE A 71 3.36 3.62 1.54
C PHE A 71 3.48 5.10 1.82
N PHE A 72 2.46 5.73 2.39
CA PHE A 72 2.56 7.09 2.92
C PHE A 72 1.71 7.24 4.16
N GLY A 73 2.15 8.07 5.11
CA GLY A 73 1.49 8.14 6.40
C GLY A 73 2.30 8.83 7.48
N ARG A 74 1.91 8.59 8.74
CA ARG A 74 2.67 9.03 9.91
C ARG A 74 4.03 8.35 9.96
N GLU A 75 5.06 9.10 10.35
CA GLU A 75 6.45 8.64 10.39
C GLU A 75 6.63 7.34 11.20
N VAL A 76 6.03 7.26 12.39
CA VAL A 76 6.06 6.04 13.23
C VAL A 76 5.49 4.81 12.50
N CYS A 77 4.46 4.98 11.67
CA CYS A 77 3.91 3.88 10.88
C CYS A 77 4.89 3.46 9.79
N LEU A 78 5.52 4.42 9.11
CA LEU A 78 6.50 4.15 8.05
C LEU A 78 7.78 3.50 8.59
N ASP A 79 8.24 3.91 9.77
CA ASP A 79 9.40 3.30 10.42
C ASP A 79 9.11 1.86 10.84
N THR A 80 7.89 1.58 11.33
CA THR A 80 7.43 0.20 11.57
C THR A 80 7.46 -0.61 10.27
N ILE A 81 6.95 -0.07 9.16
CA ILE A 81 6.97 -0.76 7.86
C ILE A 81 8.40 -1.05 7.38
N ARG A 82 9.33 -0.10 7.53
CA ARG A 82 10.74 -0.29 7.14
C ARG A 82 11.40 -1.46 7.88
N LEU A 83 11.07 -1.65 9.15
CA LEU A 83 11.61 -2.73 9.97
C LEU A 83 10.92 -4.07 9.71
N MET A 84 9.60 -4.05 9.51
CA MET A 84 8.77 -5.26 9.41
C MET A 84 8.71 -5.84 7.99
N ILE A 85 8.71 -4.98 6.96
CA ILE A 85 8.48 -5.39 5.56
C ILE A 85 9.79 -5.33 4.78
N ASN A 86 10.59 -6.38 4.93
CA ASN A 86 11.85 -6.59 4.20
C ASN A 86 11.72 -7.62 3.07
N ARG A 87 10.52 -8.13 2.84
CA ARG A 87 10.16 -9.17 1.86
C ARG A 87 8.88 -8.79 1.11
N PRO A 88 8.53 -9.49 0.01
CA PRO A 88 7.26 -9.32 -0.67
C PRO A 88 6.05 -9.48 0.28
N LEU A 89 4.98 -8.71 0.06
CA LEU A 89 3.82 -8.68 0.96
C LEU A 89 3.07 -10.02 1.05
N ASN A 90 3.15 -10.86 0.02
CA ASN A 90 2.57 -12.20 0.00
C ASN A 90 3.34 -13.21 0.88
N GLU A 91 4.53 -12.86 1.35
CA GLU A 91 5.38 -13.71 2.19
C GLU A 91 5.34 -13.30 3.68
N LEU A 92 4.55 -12.30 4.02
CA LEU A 92 4.38 -11.88 5.41
C LEU A 92 3.79 -13.02 6.25
N SER A 93 4.32 -13.21 7.45
CA SER A 93 3.73 -14.08 8.46
C SER A 93 2.30 -13.63 8.83
N PRO A 94 1.48 -14.51 9.42
CA PRO A 94 0.17 -14.12 9.94
C PRO A 94 0.23 -12.92 10.90
N GLU A 95 1.26 -12.84 11.74
CA GLU A 95 1.49 -11.75 12.69
C GLU A 95 1.80 -10.43 11.99
N GLU A 96 2.74 -10.42 11.03
CA GLU A 96 3.10 -9.20 10.30
C GLU A 96 1.93 -8.68 9.44
N ASP A 97 1.17 -9.59 8.83
CA ASP A 97 -0.04 -9.26 8.08
C ASP A 97 -1.16 -8.72 8.97
N PHE A 98 -1.25 -9.23 10.21
CA PHE A 98 -2.15 -8.67 11.22
C PHE A 98 -1.79 -7.22 11.51
N ILE A 99 -0.52 -6.97 11.86
CA ILE A 99 0.01 -5.64 12.19
C ILE A 99 -0.16 -4.68 11.01
N LEU A 100 0.20 -5.11 9.80
CA LEU A 100 0.01 -4.33 8.58
C LEU A 100 -1.46 -3.94 8.38
N GLY A 101 -2.38 -4.89 8.46
CA GLY A 101 -3.79 -4.60 8.23
C GLY A 101 -4.38 -3.66 9.29
N THR A 102 -4.00 -3.80 10.56
CA THR A 102 -4.40 -2.85 11.61
C THR A 102 -3.86 -1.44 11.35
N MET A 103 -2.60 -1.29 10.92
CA MET A 103 -2.03 0.02 10.54
C MET A 103 -2.73 0.66 9.34
N LEU A 104 -3.25 -0.15 8.41
CA LEU A 104 -4.04 0.29 7.27
C LEU A 104 -5.50 0.64 7.64
N GLY A 105 -5.90 0.42 8.88
CA GLY A 105 -7.23 0.73 9.40
C GLY A 105 -8.29 -0.34 9.15
N TYR A 106 -7.89 -1.60 8.91
CA TYR A 106 -8.84 -2.71 8.92
C TYR A 106 -9.37 -2.98 10.33
N ASP A 107 -10.62 -3.43 10.37
CA ASP A 107 -11.27 -3.83 11.61
C ASP A 107 -10.49 -4.94 12.34
N ILE A 108 -10.36 -4.79 13.66
CA ILE A 108 -9.56 -5.70 14.50
C ILE A 108 -10.19 -7.10 14.52
N CYS A 109 -11.51 -7.21 14.62
CA CYS A 109 -12.18 -8.52 14.65
C CYS A 109 -11.97 -9.27 13.32
N ARG A 110 -12.09 -8.57 12.18
CA ARG A 110 -11.81 -9.14 10.87
C ARG A 110 -10.34 -9.58 10.72
N GLN A 111 -9.40 -8.81 11.28
CA GLN A 111 -7.99 -9.21 11.32
C GLN A 111 -7.76 -10.43 12.22
N CYS A 112 -8.47 -10.57 13.33
CA CYS A 112 -8.45 -11.76 14.19
C CYS A 112 -8.94 -13.02 13.44
N GLU A 113 -10.06 -12.91 12.73
CA GLU A 113 -10.60 -13.99 11.91
C GLU A 113 -9.57 -14.45 10.85
N ARG A 114 -9.05 -13.49 10.08
CA ARG A 114 -8.02 -13.74 9.06
C ARG A 114 -6.77 -14.39 9.65
N TYR A 115 -6.30 -13.92 10.79
CA TYR A 115 -5.15 -14.48 11.49
C TYR A 115 -5.37 -15.94 11.90
N CYS A 116 -6.52 -16.23 12.53
CA CYS A 116 -6.88 -17.59 12.93
C CYS A 116 -6.94 -18.54 11.74
N ASP A 117 -7.52 -18.10 10.63
CA ASP A 117 -7.63 -18.89 9.41
C ASP A 117 -6.27 -19.20 8.80
N ARG A 118 -5.37 -18.21 8.73
CA ARG A 118 -4.01 -18.41 8.22
C ARG A 118 -3.21 -19.38 9.11
N LYS A 119 -3.28 -19.23 10.44
CA LYS A 119 -2.62 -20.16 11.36
C LYS A 119 -3.12 -21.60 11.23
N LYS A 120 -4.43 -21.80 11.06
CA LYS A 120 -5.01 -23.13 10.85
C LYS A 120 -4.54 -23.77 9.54
N ARG A 121 -4.44 -23.02 8.45
CA ARG A 121 -3.94 -23.52 7.16
C ARG A 121 -2.49 -23.95 7.26
N ASN A 122 -1.63 -23.11 7.83
CA ASN A 122 -0.22 -23.44 8.04
C ASN A 122 -0.05 -24.70 8.91
N ASN A 123 -0.87 -24.85 9.97
CA ASN A 123 -0.83 -26.04 10.81
C ASN A 123 -1.29 -27.31 10.08
N LYS A 124 -2.26 -27.21 9.15
CA LYS A 124 -2.67 -28.34 8.30
C LYS A 124 -1.58 -28.73 7.31
N GLU A 125 -0.93 -27.76 6.69
CA GLU A 125 0.21 -28.00 5.79
C GLU A 125 1.34 -28.72 6.53
N ILE A 126 1.77 -28.22 7.70
CA ILE A 126 2.80 -28.87 8.53
C ILE A 126 2.42 -30.32 8.87
N ARG A 127 1.16 -30.58 9.25
CA ARG A 127 0.68 -31.94 9.53
C ARG A 127 0.71 -32.84 8.30
N SER A 128 0.41 -32.32 7.09
CA SER A 128 0.51 -33.12 5.87
C SER A 128 1.94 -33.52 5.52
N TYR A 129 2.94 -32.67 5.79
CA TYR A 129 4.35 -33.01 5.55
C TYR A 129 4.91 -34.06 6.53
N ILE A 130 4.44 -34.09 7.78
CA ILE A 130 4.90 -35.05 8.80
C ILE A 130 4.33 -36.46 8.57
N VAL A 131 3.11 -36.59 8.02
CA VAL A 131 2.47 -37.90 7.80
C VAL A 131 3.01 -38.63 6.55
N THR A 132 3.75 -37.92 5.68
CA THR A 132 4.32 -38.47 4.44
C THR A 132 5.82 -38.82 4.53
N SER A 133 6.40 -38.89 5.73
CA SER A 133 7.79 -39.34 5.98
C SER A 133 7.80 -40.59 6.84
#